data_AF-A0A7R9MVT0-F1
#
_entry.id   AF-A0A7R9MVT0-F1
#
_cell.length_a   1.000
_cell.length_b   1.000
_cell.length_c   1.000
_cell.angle_alpha   90.00
_cell.angle_beta   90.00
_cell.angle_gamma   90.00
#
_symmetry.space_group_name_H-M   'P 1'
#
loop_
_entity.id
_entity.type
_entity.pdbx_description
1 polymer ?
#
loop_
_entity_poly.entity_id
_entity_poly.type
_entity_poly.pdbx_seq_one_letter_code
_entity_poly.pdbx_strand_id
1 'polypeptide(L)'
;MSAQTPRTSSSRSLVKQPKLKFDTSIGGLVFADQFLQLATNLATKNVYGFGENVHQTFRHDLNYRTWPLFGRDKPLGEGTDNLYGVHPFYTVLEADGKAHGILFLNSNAMGLCLT
;
A
#
# COMPACT_ATOMS: atom_id res chain seq x y z
N MET A 1 33.59 -51.76 15.96
CA MET A 1 32.26 -51.15 16.12
C MET A 1 32.46 -49.73 16.64
N SER A 2 32.32 -48.73 15.77
CA SER A 2 32.47 -47.31 16.12
C SER A 2 31.06 -46.74 16.32
N ALA A 3 30.71 -46.36 17.54
CA ALA A 3 29.41 -45.75 17.85
C ALA A 3 29.36 -44.33 17.29
N GLN A 4 28.47 -44.10 16.32
CA GLN A 4 28.21 -42.79 15.74
C GLN A 4 27.26 -42.02 16.66
N THR A 5 27.76 -40.96 17.29
CA THR A 5 26.96 -40.07 18.13
C THR A 5 25.97 -39.29 17.25
N PRO A 6 24.65 -39.27 17.55
CA PRO A 6 23.71 -38.48 16.77
C PRO A 6 23.94 -36.99 17.06
N ARG A 7 24.30 -36.20 16.04
CA ARG A 7 24.20 -34.74 16.12
C ARG A 7 22.72 -34.38 16.11
N THR A 8 22.25 -33.87 17.24
CA THR A 8 20.93 -33.26 17.35
C THR A 8 20.87 -32.04 16.44
N SER A 9 20.07 -32.14 15.37
CA SER A 9 19.69 -30.99 14.55
C SER A 9 18.83 -30.07 15.43
N SER A 10 19.41 -28.98 15.92
CA SER A 10 18.65 -27.94 16.58
C SER A 10 17.71 -27.32 15.55
N SER A 11 16.44 -27.73 15.58
CA SER A 11 15.35 -27.03 14.91
C SER A 11 15.32 -25.61 15.48
N ARG A 12 15.97 -24.68 14.77
CA ARG A 12 15.85 -23.25 15.03
C ARG A 12 14.42 -22.92 14.65
N SER A 13 13.55 -22.72 15.65
CA SER A 13 12.24 -22.14 15.39
C SER A 13 12.48 -20.83 14.65
N LEU A 14 12.00 -20.75 13.42
CA LEU A 14 11.99 -19.49 12.68
C LEU A 14 11.06 -18.57 13.47
N VAL A 15 11.64 -17.70 14.30
CA VAL A 15 10.92 -16.60 14.91
C VAL A 15 10.30 -15.83 13.76
N LYS A 16 8.98 -15.96 13.62
CA LYS A 16 8.21 -15.29 12.58
C LYS A 16 8.35 -13.79 12.84
N GLN A 17 9.21 -13.13 12.08
CA GLN A 17 9.43 -11.69 12.21
C GLN A 17 8.08 -10.96 12.08
N PRO A 18 7.81 -9.94 12.91
CA PRO A 18 6.58 -9.17 12.79
C PRO A 18 6.53 -8.57 11.38
N LYS A 19 5.48 -8.92 10.63
CA LYS A 19 5.32 -8.44 9.26
C LYS A 19 4.80 -7.01 9.31
N LEU A 20 5.68 -6.06 8.99
CA LEU A 20 5.40 -4.63 8.96
C LEU A 20 4.31 -4.32 7.92
N LYS A 21 3.29 -3.58 8.35
CA LYS A 21 2.12 -3.24 7.51
C LYS A 21 2.23 -1.85 6.90
N PHE A 22 2.85 -0.94 7.64
CA PHE A 22 3.03 0.45 7.29
C PHE A 22 4.45 0.84 7.67
N ASP A 23 5.27 1.16 6.68
CA ASP A 23 6.71 1.37 6.81
C ASP A 23 7.12 2.62 6.05
N THR A 24 7.25 3.73 6.75
CA THR A 24 7.59 5.02 6.14
C THR A 24 9.08 5.26 5.98
N SER A 25 9.94 4.28 6.27
CA SER A 25 11.40 4.46 6.26
C SER A 25 12.00 4.68 4.87
N ILE A 26 11.28 4.32 3.80
CA ILE A 26 11.74 4.48 2.40
C ILE A 26 11.81 5.94 1.93
N GLY A 27 11.07 6.85 2.57
CA GLY A 27 11.01 8.25 2.20
C GLY A 27 11.10 9.18 3.39
N GLY A 28 11.52 10.42 3.15
CA GLY A 28 11.41 11.49 4.14
C GLY A 28 9.96 11.99 4.26
N LEU A 29 9.61 12.48 5.46
CA LEU A 29 8.41 13.28 5.66
C LEU A 29 8.70 14.72 5.22
N VAL A 30 7.91 15.24 4.28
CA VAL A 30 7.88 16.68 3.99
C VAL A 30 6.62 17.25 4.64
N PHE A 31 6.78 18.28 5.46
CA PHE A 31 5.68 18.94 6.15
C PHE A 31 5.82 20.46 6.00
N ALA A 32 4.92 21.04 5.22
CA ALA A 32 4.81 22.48 5.00
C ALA A 32 3.33 22.89 5.01
N ASP A 33 3.07 24.19 5.11
CA ASP A 33 1.72 24.77 5.26
C ASP A 33 0.69 24.23 4.26
N GLN A 34 1.09 24.07 2.99
CA GLN A 34 0.22 23.59 1.91
C GLN A 34 0.77 22.34 1.22
N PHE A 35 1.70 21.62 1.86
CA PHE A 35 2.27 20.42 1.27
C PHE A 35 2.69 19.39 2.32
N LEU A 36 2.11 18.19 2.22
CA LEU A 36 2.42 17.05 3.05
C LEU A 36 2.76 15.86 2.14
N GLN A 37 3.95 15.29 2.31
CA GLN A 37 4.38 14.10 1.60
C GLN A 37 4.87 13.04 2.57
N LEU A 38 4.37 11.82 2.40
CA LEU A 38 4.84 10.61 3.08
C LEU A 38 4.86 9.47 2.07
N ALA A 39 5.80 8.53 2.22
CA ALA A 39 5.88 7.32 1.42
C ALA A 39 5.84 6.12 2.35
N THR A 40 5.31 4.98 1.90
CA THR A 40 5.35 3.72 2.66
C THR A 40 5.70 2.55 1.76
N ASN A 41 6.46 1.58 2.27
CA ASN A 41 6.58 0.29 1.62
C ASN A 41 5.26 -0.48 1.71
N LEU A 42 4.89 -1.14 0.61
CA LEU A 42 3.73 -2.03 0.58
C LEU A 42 4.14 -3.44 1.05
N ALA A 43 3.31 -4.05 1.90
CA ALA A 43 3.54 -5.42 2.36
C ALA A 43 3.43 -6.47 1.24
N THR A 44 2.63 -6.18 0.21
CA THR A 44 2.49 -6.97 -1.03
C THR A 44 2.07 -6.04 -2.17
N LYS A 45 2.09 -6.56 -3.42
CA LYS A 45 1.59 -5.84 -4.60
C LYS A 45 0.07 -5.90 -4.81
N ASN A 46 -0.67 -6.44 -3.85
CA ASN A 46 -2.12 -6.64 -3.98
C ASN A 46 -2.86 -5.51 -3.27
N VAL A 47 -2.95 -4.35 -3.94
CA VAL A 47 -3.57 -3.12 -3.43
C VAL A 47 -4.93 -2.91 -4.10
N TYR A 48 -5.93 -2.48 -3.33
CA TYR A 48 -7.32 -2.28 -3.76
C TYR A 48 -7.93 -1.04 -3.12
N GLY A 49 -8.93 -0.45 -3.76
CA GLY A 49 -9.70 0.69 -3.23
C GLY A 49 -9.25 2.02 -3.81
N PHE A 50 -9.32 3.06 -2.98
CA PHE A 50 -9.21 4.50 -3.26
C PHE A 50 -10.05 5.01 -4.45
N GLY A 51 -10.17 6.32 -4.59
CA GLY A 51 -10.92 6.93 -5.68
C GLY A 51 -11.62 8.23 -5.25
N GLU A 52 -12.51 8.79 -6.05
CA GLU A 52 -13.14 8.21 -7.25
C GLU A 52 -12.36 8.51 -8.54
N ASN A 53 -11.93 7.46 -9.24
CA ASN A 53 -11.28 7.50 -10.54
C ASN A 53 -11.70 6.24 -11.35
N VAL A 54 -11.48 6.23 -12.67
CA VAL A 54 -11.73 5.04 -13.49
C VAL A 54 -10.56 4.05 -13.38
N HIS A 55 -10.76 2.95 -12.65
CA HIS A 55 -9.78 1.87 -12.55
C HIS A 55 -10.12 0.77 -13.56
N GLN A 56 -9.17 0.43 -14.45
CA GLN A 56 -9.35 -0.64 -15.44
C GLN A 56 -9.42 -2.04 -14.81
N THR A 57 -8.79 -2.21 -13.65
CA THR A 57 -8.77 -3.46 -12.89
C THR A 57 -8.99 -3.15 -11.42
N PHE A 58 -9.64 -4.07 -10.71
CA PHE A 58 -9.87 -3.88 -9.27
C PHE A 58 -8.57 -3.91 -8.46
N ARG A 59 -7.64 -4.81 -8.81
CA ARG A 59 -6.28 -4.77 -8.28
C ARG A 59 -5.50 -3.67 -9.00
N HIS A 60 -4.82 -2.84 -8.23
CA HIS A 60 -4.07 -1.72 -8.76
C HIS A 60 -2.79 -2.13 -9.50
N ASP A 61 -2.49 -1.38 -10.55
CA ASP A 61 -1.19 -1.40 -11.22
C ASP A 61 -0.21 -0.48 -10.47
N LEU A 62 0.97 -1.01 -10.15
CA LEU A 62 2.03 -0.30 -9.43
C LEU A 62 3.10 0.28 -10.36
N ASN A 63 2.87 0.29 -11.67
CA ASN A 63 3.82 0.81 -12.66
C ASN A 63 3.76 2.36 -12.74
N TYR A 64 4.20 3.04 -11.69
CA TYR A 64 4.39 4.51 -11.65
C TYR A 64 3.15 5.31 -12.07
N ARG A 65 2.01 5.05 -11.42
CA ARG A 65 0.76 5.78 -11.67
C ARG A 65 0.41 6.69 -10.51
N THR A 66 -0.04 7.91 -10.84
CA THR A 66 -0.57 8.87 -9.87
C THR A 66 -2.07 9.04 -10.05
N TRP A 67 -2.80 8.90 -8.94
CA TRP A 67 -4.26 9.05 -8.86
C TRP A 67 -4.60 10.32 -8.07
N PRO A 68 -4.94 11.44 -8.74
CA PRO A 68 -5.46 12.62 -8.08
C PRO A 68 -6.79 12.35 -7.39
N LEU A 69 -6.95 12.92 -6.20
CA LEU A 69 -8.13 12.83 -5.35
C LEU A 69 -8.58 14.24 -4.98
N PHE A 70 -9.65 14.69 -5.65
CA PHE A 70 -10.33 15.94 -5.36
C PHE A 70 -11.70 15.92 -6.02
N GLY A 71 -12.76 16.36 -5.34
CA GLY A 71 -14.11 16.31 -5.90
C GLY A 71 -14.21 17.19 -7.16
N ARG A 72 -14.65 16.61 -8.27
CA ARG A 72 -14.81 17.29 -9.56
C ARG A 72 -15.98 16.73 -10.33
N ASP A 73 -16.82 17.62 -10.84
CA ASP A 73 -17.81 17.25 -11.85
C ASP A 73 -17.11 16.97 -13.18
N LYS A 74 -16.90 15.68 -13.46
CA LYS A 74 -16.28 15.21 -14.68
C LYS A 74 -16.90 13.87 -15.08
N PRO A 75 -17.38 13.71 -16.32
CA PRO A 75 -17.86 12.42 -16.80
C PRO A 75 -16.73 11.40 -16.86
N LEU A 76 -17.10 10.12 -16.82
CA LEU A 76 -16.14 9.02 -16.94
C LEU A 76 -15.34 9.16 -18.25
N GLY A 77 -14.03 8.97 -18.14
CA GLY A 77 -13.10 9.05 -19.26
C GLY A 77 -11.91 8.11 -19.06
N GLU A 78 -10.97 8.14 -20.01
CA GLU A 78 -9.72 7.40 -19.91
C GLU A 78 -8.69 8.13 -19.04
N GLY A 79 -7.77 7.38 -18.44
CA GLY A 79 -6.67 7.92 -17.64
C GLY A 79 -6.96 7.89 -16.14
N THR A 80 -6.32 8.80 -15.40
CA THR A 80 -6.33 8.84 -13.93
C THR A 80 -7.10 10.03 -13.37
N ASP A 81 -8.00 10.64 -14.15
CA ASP A 81 -8.75 11.81 -13.73
C ASP A 81 -9.53 11.61 -12.43
N ASN A 82 -9.53 12.63 -11.57
CA ASN A 82 -10.38 12.72 -10.40
C ASN A 82 -11.84 12.97 -10.79
N LEU A 83 -12.75 12.30 -10.09
CA LEU A 83 -14.20 12.35 -10.32
C LEU A 83 -14.93 12.93 -9.10
N TYR A 84 -16.18 12.52 -8.87
CA TYR A 84 -17.11 13.15 -7.93
C TYR A 84 -16.70 12.96 -6.46
N GLY A 85 -16.35 11.72 -6.08
CA GLY A 85 -16.02 11.34 -4.71
C GLY A 85 -14.53 11.42 -4.36
N VAL A 86 -14.26 11.49 -3.06
CA VAL A 86 -12.90 11.40 -2.48
C VAL A 86 -12.89 10.37 -1.37
N HIS A 87 -12.20 9.26 -1.62
CA HIS A 87 -12.09 8.09 -0.76
C HIS A 87 -10.60 7.73 -0.59
N PRO A 88 -9.86 8.42 0.30
CA PRO A 88 -8.44 8.19 0.54
C PRO A 88 -8.21 6.95 1.44
N PHE A 89 -8.74 5.80 1.01
CA PHE A 89 -8.66 4.53 1.72
C PHE A 89 -8.25 3.40 0.77
N TYR A 90 -7.27 2.59 1.16
CA TYR A 90 -6.89 1.41 0.40
C TYR A 90 -6.69 0.20 1.32
N THR A 91 -6.84 -0.98 0.74
CA THR A 91 -6.62 -2.27 1.40
C THR A 91 -5.48 -3.01 0.73
N VAL A 92 -4.66 -3.68 1.52
CA VAL A 92 -3.59 -4.57 1.04
C VAL A 92 -3.89 -6.00 1.46
N LEU A 93 -3.96 -6.91 0.47
CA LEU A 93 -4.10 -8.35 0.72
C LEU A 93 -2.72 -9.00 0.86
N GLU A 94 -2.50 -9.69 1.96
CA GLU A 94 -1.23 -10.28 2.32
C GLU A 94 -1.05 -11.71 1.84
N ALA A 95 0.21 -12.14 1.74
CA ALA A 95 0.57 -13.50 1.31
C ALA A 95 0.02 -14.61 2.21
N ASP A 96 -0.31 -14.33 3.48
CA ASP A 96 -0.92 -15.29 4.41
C ASP A 96 -2.46 -15.22 4.44
N GLY A 97 -3.07 -14.51 3.48
CA GLY A 97 -4.52 -14.35 3.36
C GLY A 97 -5.12 -13.30 4.31
N LYS A 98 -4.33 -12.66 5.16
CA LYS A 98 -4.78 -11.54 5.99
C LYS A 98 -4.86 -10.26 5.15
N ALA A 99 -5.58 -9.27 5.65
CA ALA A 99 -5.64 -7.95 5.02
C ALA A 99 -5.52 -6.84 6.07
N HIS A 100 -5.02 -5.69 5.65
CA HIS A 100 -5.07 -4.45 6.43
C HIS A 100 -5.48 -3.30 5.52
N GLY A 101 -6.11 -2.29 6.10
CA GLY A 101 -6.53 -1.07 5.40
C GLY A 101 -5.88 0.17 6.00
N ILE A 102 -5.64 1.16 5.17
CA ILE A 102 -5.10 2.46 5.56
C ILE A 102 -6.09 3.53 5.11
N LEU A 103 -6.54 4.36 6.05
CA LEU A 103 -7.35 5.55 5.79
C LEU A 103 -6.47 6.78 6.03
N PHE A 104 -6.40 7.65 5.04
CA PHE A 104 -5.82 8.98 5.21
C PHE A 104 -6.94 10.00 5.37
N LEU A 105 -7.30 10.32 6.62
CA LEU A 105 -8.39 11.24 6.92
C LEU A 105 -7.99 12.69 6.62
N ASN A 106 -8.07 13.07 5.35
CA ASN A 106 -7.73 14.38 4.83
C ASN A 106 -8.69 14.71 3.66
N SER A 107 -9.14 15.97 3.58
CA SER A 107 -10.07 16.45 2.56
C SER A 107 -9.47 17.48 1.60
N ASN A 108 -8.19 17.85 1.77
CA ASN A 108 -7.48 18.68 0.81
C ASN A 108 -7.27 17.92 -0.50
N ALA A 109 -7.02 18.65 -1.59
CA ALA A 109 -6.58 18.05 -2.84
C ALA A 109 -5.28 17.26 -2.60
N MET A 110 -5.25 16.01 -3.05
CA MET A 110 -4.10 15.11 -2.85
C MET A 110 -3.90 14.19 -4.05
N GLY A 111 -2.80 13.44 -4.05
CA GLY A 111 -2.54 12.41 -5.04
C GLY A 111 -1.89 11.18 -4.41
N LEU A 112 -2.31 9.99 -4.84
CA LEU A 112 -1.69 8.73 -4.46
C LEU A 112 -0.80 8.24 -5.61
N CYS A 113 0.49 8.07 -5.35
CA CYS A 113 1.44 7.53 -6.32
C CYS A 113 1.78 6.08 -5.97
N LEU A 114 1.63 5.18 -6.94
CA LEU A 114 1.94 3.75 -6.81
C LEU A 114 3.21 3.45 -7.61
N THR A 115 4.21 2.84 -6.95
CA THR A 115 5.55 2.54 -7.47
C THR A 115 5.96 1.08 -7.26
#